data_AF-A0A7X3UWG5-F1
#
_entry.id   AF-A0A7X3UWG5-F1
#
_cell.length_a   1.000
_cell.length_b   1.000
_cell.length_c   1.000
_cell.angle_alpha   90.00
_cell.angle_beta   90.00
_cell.angle_gamma   90.00
#
_symmetry.space_group_name_H-M   'P 1'
#
loop_
_entity.id
_entity.type
_entity.pdbx_description
1 polymer ?
#
loop_
_entity_poly.entity_id
_entity_poly.type
_entity_poly.pdbx_seq_one_letter_code
_entity_poly.pdbx_strand_id
1 'polypeptide(L)' 'MDTRLLLQGFRYLDTFFPSGGFAFSSGLETAVQEDNVRTAEDLNRYVVDFFRWGLGPCEAV' A
#
# COMPACT_ATOMS: atom_id res chain seq x y z
N MET A 1 -2.88 17.05 -22.90
CA MET A 1 -2.27 16.30 -21.79
C MET A 1 -0.79 16.18 -22.08
N ASP A 2 0.09 16.62 -21.17
CA ASP A 2 1.53 16.61 -21.40
C ASP A 2 2.09 15.19 -21.18
N THR A 3 2.38 14.49 -22.27
CA THR A 3 2.91 13.12 -22.27
C THR A 3 4.23 13.03 -21.50
N ARG A 4 5.07 14.08 -21.50
CA ARG A 4 6.36 14.08 -20.82
C ARG A 4 6.16 14.13 -19.30
N LEU A 5 5.26 15.00 -18.82
CA LEU A 5 4.92 15.07 -17.40
C LEU A 5 4.30 13.75 -16.91
N LEU A 6 3.45 13.11 -17.72
CA LEU A 6 2.90 11.79 -17.38
C LEU A 6 3.99 10.73 -17.22
N LEU A 7 4.92 10.63 -18.17
CA LEU A 7 6.00 9.65 -18.13
C LEU A 7 6.97 9.90 -16.97
N GLN A 8 7.17 11.16 -16.57
CA GLN A 8 7.94 11.49 -15.38
C GLN A 8 7.22 11.06 -14.11
N GLY A 9 5.90 11.26 -14.03
CA GLY A 9 5.08 10.80 -12.91
C GLY A 9 5.14 9.28 -12.72
N PHE A 10 5.04 8.50 -13.81
CA PHE A 10 5.11 7.02 -13.71
C PHE A 10 6.41 6.50 -13.11
N ARG A 11 7.53 7.21 -13.28
CA ARG A 11 8.82 6.79 -12.68
C ARG A 11 8.78 6.79 -11.15
N TYR A 12 7.95 7.65 -10.55
CA TYR A 12 7.79 7.70 -9.09
C TYR A 12 6.81 6.64 -8.56
N LEU A 13 5.94 6.11 -9.41
CA LEU A 13 4.98 5.06 -9.06
C LEU A 13 5.54 3.64 -9.32
N ASP A 14 6.71 3.55 -9.94
CA ASP A 14 7.34 2.29 -10.31
C ASP A 14 7.84 1.55 -9.05
N THR A 15 7.57 0.25 -8.96
CA THR A 15 8.10 -0.61 -7.89
C THR A 15 9.63 -0.72 -7.89
N PHE A 16 10.29 -0.43 -9.02
CA PHE A 16 11.74 -0.35 -9.13
C PHE A 16 12.31 0.98 -8.66
N PHE A 17 11.47 1.95 -8.27
CA PHE A 17 11.95 3.21 -7.72
C PHE A 17 12.70 2.94 -6.40
N PRO A 18 13.97 3.36 -6.27
CA PRO A 18 14.84 2.94 -5.18
C PRO A 18 14.59 3.75 -3.89
N SER A 19 13.34 3.80 -3.42
CA SER A 19 12.95 4.44 -2.16
C SER A 19 12.93 3.48 -0.97
N GLY A 20 13.11 2.18 -1.20
CA GLY A 20 12.93 1.13 -0.20
C GLY A 20 11.54 0.50 -0.23
N GLY A 21 11.22 -0.31 0.78
CA GLY A 21 9.92 -0.98 0.91
C GLY A 21 8.80 0.00 1.29
N PHE A 22 7.56 -0.42 1.02
CA PHE A 22 6.37 0.30 1.45
C PHE A 22 6.34 0.43 2.98
N ALA A 23 6.19 1.66 3.49
CA ALA A 23 6.40 1.98 4.90
C ALA A 23 5.40 1.32 5.88
N PHE A 24 4.27 0.79 5.37
CA PHE A 24 3.22 0.18 6.18
C PHE A 24 3.10 -1.33 5.98
N SER A 25 4.22 -2.04 5.78
CA SER A 25 4.18 -3.51 5.89
C SER A 25 3.90 -3.94 7.34
N SER A 26 4.30 -3.11 8.32
CA SER A 26 4.22 -3.42 9.76
C SER A 26 2.79 -3.67 10.20
N GLY A 27 2.46 -4.95 10.42
CA GLY A 27 1.17 -5.39 10.96
C GLY A 27 0.51 -6.46 10.11
N LEU A 28 0.84 -6.57 8.81
CA LEU A 28 0.37 -7.68 7.99
C LEU A 28 1.04 -8.99 8.43
N GLU A 29 2.32 -8.95 8.82
CA GLU A 29 3.02 -10.13 9.33
C GLU A 29 2.35 -10.66 10.61
N THR A 30 1.99 -9.76 11.54
CA THR A 30 1.26 -10.11 12.75
C THR A 30 -0.13 -10.65 12.41
N ALA A 31 -0.88 -10.00 11.50
CA ALA A 31 -2.21 -10.44 11.11
C ALA A 31 -2.20 -11.86 10.49
N VAL A 32 -1.15 -12.23 9.76
CA VAL A 32 -0.97 -13.59 9.25
C VAL A 32 -0.59 -14.57 10.38
N GLN A 33 0.31 -14.16 11.28
CA GLN A 33 0.74 -15.00 12.41
C GLN A 33 -0.38 -15.31 13.40
N GLU A 34 -1.31 -14.37 13.60
CA GLU A 34 -2.45 -14.48 14.51
C GLU A 34 -3.71 -15.04 13.85
N ASP A 35 -3.61 -15.69 12.68
CA ASP A 35 -4.75 -16.28 11.95
C ASP A 35 -5.81 -15.28 11.44
N ASN A 36 -5.57 -13.96 11.55
CA ASN A 36 -6.51 -12.93 11.08
C ASN A 36 -6.55 -12.78 9.55
N VAL A 37 -5.49 -13.19 8.83
CA VAL A 37 -5.42 -13.21 7.37
C VAL A 37 -4.98 -14.58 6.88
N ARG A 38 -5.92 -15.37 6.34
CA ARG A 38 -5.65 -16.70 5.77
C ARG A 38 -6.09 -16.86 4.32
N THR A 39 -7.01 -16.01 3.88
CA THR A 39 -7.61 -16.05 2.54
C THR A 39 -7.40 -14.75 1.79
N ALA A 40 -7.66 -14.77 0.48
CA ALA A 40 -7.64 -13.57 -0.34
C ALA A 40 -8.70 -12.55 0.11
N GLU A 41 -9.86 -13.03 0.55
CA GLU A 41 -10.95 -12.22 1.08
C GLU A 41 -10.55 -11.51 2.37
N ASP A 42 -9.81 -12.19 3.27
CA ASP A 42 -9.29 -11.58 4.49
C ASP A 42 -8.26 -10.50 4.19
N LEU A 43 -7.34 -10.77 3.24
CA LEU A 43 -6.36 -9.79 2.81
C LEU A 43 -7.04 -8.56 2.18
N ASN A 44 -8.05 -8.76 1.34
CA ASN A 44 -8.82 -7.68 0.75
C ASN A 44 -9.48 -6.81 1.83
N ARG A 45 -10.10 -7.43 2.84
CA ARG A 45 -10.70 -6.70 3.97
C ARG A 45 -9.65 -5.91 4.75
N TYR A 46 -8.52 -6.54 5.08
CA TYR A 46 -7.39 -5.91 5.76
C TYR A 46 -6.89 -4.66 5.02
N VAL A 47 -6.67 -4.76 3.70
CA VAL A 47 -6.18 -3.65 2.86
C VAL A 47 -7.20 -2.51 2.78
N VAL A 48 -8.49 -2.81 2.65
CA VAL A 48 -9.55 -1.80 2.62
C VAL A 48 -9.61 -1.03 3.95
N ASP A 49 -9.55 -1.75 5.08
CA ASP A 49 -9.55 -1.12 6.40
C ASP A 49 -8.29 -0.29 6.62
N PHE A 50 -7.13 -0.79 6.19
CA PHE A 50 -5.87 -0.07 6.22
C PHE A 50 -5.95 1.26 5.43
N PHE A 51 -6.50 1.26 4.22
CA PHE A 51 -6.63 2.49 3.44
C PHE A 51 -7.59 3.49 4.08
N ARG A 52 -8.71 3.00 4.64
CA ARG A 52 -9.75 3.87 5.23
C ARG A 52 -9.31 4.50 6.55
N TRP A 53 -8.63 3.73 7.40
CA TRP A 53 -8.41 4.11 8.80
C TRP A 53 -6.94 4.28 9.16
N GLY A 54 -6.02 3.66 8.42
CA GLY A 54 -4.58 3.78 8.63
C GLY A 54 -3.94 4.85 7.75
N LEU A 55 -3.91 4.60 6.43
CA LEU A 55 -3.21 5.45 5.47
C LEU A 55 -3.91 6.80 5.24
N GLY A 56 -5.24 6.79 5.10
CA GLY A 56 -6.03 7.99 4.82
C GLY A 56 -5.72 9.16 5.78
N PRO A 57 -5.83 8.95 7.11
CA PRO A 57 -5.54 10.00 8.09
C PRO A 57 -4.06 10.43 8.18
N CYS A 58 -3.11 9.58 7.78
CA CYS A 58 -1.67 9.82 7.98
C CYS A 58 -0.95 10.38 6.74
N GLU A 59 -1.33 9.98 5.52
CA GLU A 59 -0.55 10.30 4.32
C GLU A 59 -1.35 10.88 3.14
N ALA A 60 -2.67 10.69 3.08
CA ALA A 60 -3.46 10.95 1.88
C ALA A 60 -4.46 12.11 2.01
N VAL A 61 -4.22 13.05 2.95
CA VAL A 61 -5.10 14.22 3.20
C VAL A 61 -5.15 15.16 2.01
#